data_AF-E4NR03-F1
#
_entry.id   AF-E4NR03-F1
#
_cell.length_a   1.000
_cell.length_b   1.000
_cell.length_c   1.000
_cell.angle_alpha   90.00
_cell.angle_beta   90.00
_cell.angle_gamma   90.00
#
_symmetry.space_group_name_H-M   'P 1'
#
loop_
_entity.id
_entity.type
_entity.pdbx_description
1 polymer ?
#
loop_
_entity_poly.entity_id
_entity_poly.type
_entity_poly.pdbx_seq_one_letter_code
_entity_poly.pdbx_strand_id
1 'polypeptide(L)' 'MVHCPECQSTLSSSEDIAFEETEARTGFVRASKRFYTANCASCGMTIGSGVAGAKANGGGAT' A
#
# COMPACT_ATOMS: atom_id res chain seq x y z
N MET A 1 -17.03 -0.17 11.60
CA MET A 1 -17.24 -0.84 10.30
C MET A 1 -17.27 0.24 9.23
N VAL A 2 -16.48 0.11 8.18
CA VAL A 2 -16.36 1.10 7.08
C VAL A 2 -16.80 0.41 5.79
N HIS A 3 -17.52 1.11 4.91
CA HIS A 3 -17.96 0.57 3.63
C HIS A 3 -17.12 1.14 2.49
N CYS A 4 -16.88 0.35 1.46
CA CYS A 4 -16.27 0.83 0.22
C CYS A 4 -17.21 1.87 -0.44
N PRO A 5 -16.76 3.09 -0.75
CA PRO A 5 -17.64 4.12 -1.30
C PRO A 5 -18.21 3.81 -2.70
N GLU A 6 -17.58 2.92 -3.48
CA GLU A 6 -18.09 2.54 -4.81
C GLU A 6 -19.09 1.37 -4.75
N CYS A 7 -18.68 0.23 -4.19
CA CYS A 7 -19.50 -0.98 -4.22
C CYS A 7 -20.24 -1.26 -2.90
N GLN A 8 -20.07 -0.42 -1.89
CA GLN A 8 -20.69 -0.53 -0.56
C GLN A 8 -20.35 -1.80 0.24
N SER A 9 -19.40 -2.60 -0.23
CA SER A 9 -18.93 -3.78 0.51
C SER A 9 -18.39 -3.40 1.88
N THR A 10 -18.72 -4.18 2.91
CA THR A 10 -18.20 -3.99 4.25
C THR A 10 -16.70 -4.32 4.28
N LEU A 11 -15.89 -3.37 4.73
CA LEU A 11 -14.45 -3.56 4.99
C LEU A 11 -14.32 -3.79 6.51
N SER A 12 -14.15 -5.06 6.90
CA SER A 12 -14.11 -5.48 8.30
C SER A 12 -12.81 -6.16 8.69
N SER A 13 -12.16 -6.82 7.73
CA SER A 13 -10.89 -7.52 7.90
C SER A 13 -9.86 -7.03 6.89
N SER A 14 -8.59 -7.33 7.14
CA SER A 14 -7.50 -7.09 6.17
C SER A 14 -7.67 -7.89 4.89
N GLU A 15 -8.44 -8.98 4.91
CA GLU A 15 -8.76 -9.80 3.72
C GLU A 15 -9.66 -9.07 2.72
N ASP A 16 -10.40 -8.06 3.17
CA ASP A 16 -11.24 -7.21 2.31
C ASP A 16 -10.41 -6.18 1.53
N ILE A 17 -9.09 -6.15 1.75
CA ILE A 17 -8.15 -5.17 1.22
C ILE A 17 -7.05 -5.88 0.42
N ALA A 18 -6.97 -5.58 -0.87
CA ALA A 18 -5.89 -6.03 -1.74
C ALA A 18 -4.75 -5.01 -1.75
N PHE A 19 -3.55 -5.43 -1.33
CA PHE A 19 -2.37 -4.57 -1.33
C PHE A 19 -1.51 -4.82 -2.56
N GLU A 20 -1.36 -3.82 -3.42
CA GLU A 20 -0.47 -3.86 -4.56
C GLU A 20 0.81 -3.08 -4.26
N GLU A 21 1.96 -3.75 -4.35
CA GLU A 21 3.26 -3.11 -4.17
C GLU A 21 3.83 -2.67 -5.52
N THR A 22 4.11 -1.37 -5.64
CA THR A 22 4.88 -0.82 -6.76
C THR A 22 6.28 -0.46 -6.27
N GLU A 23 7.30 -1.11 -6.85
CA GLU A 23 8.70 -0.75 -6.62
C GLU A 23 9.08 0.40 -7.55
N ALA A 24 9.34 1.60 -7.00
CA ALA A 24 9.92 2.68 -7.79
C ALA A 24 11.44 2.62 -7.70
N ARG A 25 12.09 2.23 -8.80
CA ARG A 25 13.55 2.30 -8.95
C ARG A 25 13.91 3.62 -9.63
N THR A 26 14.12 4.67 -8.84
CA THR A 26 14.72 5.92 -9.34
C THR A 26 16.24 5.76 -9.40
N GLY A 27 16.83 6.03 -10.57
CA GLY A 27 18.24 5.81 -10.86
C GLY A 27 19.22 6.54 -9.94
N PHE A 28 20.44 6.00 -9.89
CA PHE A 28 21.65 6.47 -9.18
C PHE A 28 21.67 6.46 -7.64
N VAL A 29 20.54 6.47 -6.93
CA VAL A 29 20.53 6.35 -5.46
C VAL A 29 19.87 5.03 -5.05
N ARG A 30 20.53 4.27 -4.16
CA ARG A 30 20.09 2.97 -3.62
C ARG A 30 18.84 3.07 -2.70
N ALA A 31 17.99 4.07 -2.90
CA ALA A 31 16.77 4.31 -2.16
C ALA A 31 15.59 3.65 -2.88
N SER A 32 15.44 2.33 -2.72
CA SER A 32 14.26 1.61 -3.19
C SER A 32 13.07 1.91 -2.26
N LYS A 33 12.24 2.90 -2.60
CA LYS A 33 10.95 3.12 -1.92
C LYS A 33 9.93 2.10 -2.43
N ARG A 34 9.21 1.47 -1.50
CA ARG A 34 8.09 0.57 -1.81
C ARG A 34 6.80 1.36 -1.62
N PHE A 35 6.04 1.53 -2.69
CA PHE A 35 4.72 2.14 -2.66
C PHE A 35 3.69 1.03 -2.55
N TYR A 36 2.72 1.18 -1.66
CA TYR A 36 1.61 0.25 -1.50
C TYR A 36 0.33 0.97 -1.85
N THR A 37 -0.47 0.36 -2.71
CA THR A 37 -1.82 0.79 -3.00
C THR A 37 -2.76 -0.17 -2.31
N ALA A 38 -3.66 0.35 -1.48
CA ALA A 38 -4.72 -0.43 -0.84
C ALA A 38 -5.98 -0.33 -1.70
N ASN A 39 -6.41 -1.46 -2.24
CA ASN A 39 -7.58 -1.59 -3.09
C ASN A 39 -8.66 -2.38 -2.38
N CYS A 40 -9.92 -2.09 -2.64
CA CYS A 40 -11.04 -2.93 -2.22
C CYS A 40 -10.96 -4.28 -2.93
N ALA A 41 -10.96 -5.38 -2.19
CA ALA A 41 -10.89 -6.73 -2.79
C ALA A 41 -12.13 -7.10 -3.62
N SER A 42 -13.27 -6.42 -3.39
CA SER A 42 -14.53 -6.71 -4.09
C SER A 42 -14.65 -6.03 -5.46
N CYS A 43 -14.31 -4.74 -5.55
CA CYS A 43 -14.48 -3.97 -6.78
C CYS A 43 -13.17 -3.47 -7.40
N GLY A 44 -12.03 -3.64 -6.71
CA GLY A 44 -10.71 -3.19 -7.16
C GLY A 44 -10.43 -1.70 -6.99
N MET A 45 -11.38 -0.91 -6.46
CA MET A 45 -11.18 0.53 -6.28
C MET A 45 -10.11 0.83 -5.22
N THR A 46 -9.20 1.74 -5.53
CA THR A 46 -8.19 2.24 -4.62
C THR A 46 -8.80 3.09 -3.50
N ILE A 47 -8.67 2.59 -2.27
CA ILE A 47 -9.18 3.22 -1.04
C ILE A 47 -8.07 3.88 -0.23
N GLY A 48 -6.80 3.64 -0.57
CA GLY A 48 -5.67 4.30 0.09
C GLY A 48 -4.33 3.99 -0.56
N SER A 49 -3.31 4.74 -0.14
CA SER A 49 -1.93 4.51 -0.57
C SER A 49 -0.97 4.77 0.60
N GLY A 50 0.10 3.98 0.70
CA GLY A 50 1.15 4.13 1.69
C GLY A 50 2.53 4.02 1.07
N VAL A 51 3.53 4.55 1.77
CA VAL A 51 4.94 4.44 1.35
C VAL A 51 5.71 3.81 2.51
N ALA A 52 6.34 2.65 2.30
CA ALA A 52 7.29 2.15 3.27
C ALA A 52 8.68 2.75 2.97
N GLY A 53 9.34 3.19 4.05
CA GLY A 53 10.72 3.66 4.01
C GLY A 53 11.63 2.64 3.34
N ALA A 54 12.66 3.13 2.64
CA ALA A 54 13.62 2.27 1.98
C ALA A 54 14.27 1.33 3.01
N LYS A 55 14.37 0.04 2.68
CA LYS A 55 15.19 -0.94 3.41
C LYS A 55 16.67 -0.60 3.20
N ALA A 56 17.15 0.45 3.87
CA ALA A 56 18.56 0.76 3.96
C ALA A 56 19.18 -0.24 4.94
N ASN A 57 20.15 -1.01 4.46
CA ASN A 57 21.05 -1.80 5.29
C ASN A 57 22.00 -0.86 6.08
N GLY A 58 21.44 0.01 6.92
CA GLY A 58 22.20 1.00 7.66
C GLY A 58 21.32 2.02 8.39
N GLY A 59 21.22 1.85 9.71
CA GLY A 59 21.03 2.93 10.67
C GLY A 59 19.80 3.81 10.51
N GLY A 60 18.71 3.45 11.18
CA GLY A 60 17.54 4.31 11.28
C GLY A 60 16.48 3.73 12.20
N ALA A 61 16.88 3.29 13.40
CA ALA A 61 15.98 2.97 14.48
C ALA A 61 16.45 3.71 15.73
N THR A 62 15.92 4.91 15.93
CA THR A 62 15.41 5.51 17.19
C THR A 62 14.85 6.88 16.86
#